data_AF-A0A2N1R141-F1
#
_entry.id   AF-A0A2N1R141-F1
#
_cell.length_a   1.000
_cell.length_b   1.000
_cell.length_c   1.000
_cell.angle_alpha   90.00
_cell.angle_beta   90.00
_cell.angle_gamma   90.00
#
_symmetry.space_group_name_H-M   'P 1'
#
loop_
_entity.id
_entity.type
_entity.pdbx_description
1 polymer ?
#
loop_
_entity_poly.entity_id
_entity_poly.type
_entity_poly.pdbx_seq_one_letter_code
_entity_poly.pdbx_strand_id
1 'polypeptide(L)'
;MDPRSLLKGLHPLEIKVLLRYAPGEPLDAARLAKDIDYVEGHANQAQAWLTAKGLAAETDRVARAVYELTALGRAWLESGPPEERMIRYLTENGPAAMQAICVAIGMEQKDAGSAFGRLSREGVLSMTPDKLVSIADASRSLRAAALKALLGKADAAGGILEESDLGPAERSLMAEVAKKRGSGDAAFRTAERETV
;
A
#
# COMPACT_ATOMS: atom_id res chain seq x y z
N MET A 1 -30.75 19.86 25.93
CA MET A 1 -30.84 18.45 26.38
C MET A 1 -30.77 18.45 27.89
N ASP A 2 -31.56 17.63 28.59
CA ASP A 2 -31.45 17.48 30.05
C ASP A 2 -30.09 16.84 30.40
N PRO A 3 -29.25 17.45 31.27
CA PRO A 3 -27.91 16.93 31.59
C PRO A 3 -27.89 15.51 32.15
N ARG A 4 -28.91 15.13 32.93
CA ARG A 4 -28.98 13.77 33.51
C ARG A 4 -29.27 12.72 32.45
N SER A 5 -30.13 13.05 31.49
CA SER A 5 -30.45 12.19 30.36
C SER A 5 -29.25 12.02 29.42
N LEU A 6 -28.46 13.08 29.20
CA LEU A 6 -27.21 13.02 28.45
C LEU A 6 -26.20 12.08 29.11
N LEU A 7 -25.93 12.27 30.41
CA LEU A 7 -24.94 11.47 31.15
C LEU A 7 -25.25 9.97 31.13
N LYS A 8 -26.53 9.59 31.21
CA LYS A 8 -26.96 8.19 31.12
C LYS A 8 -26.74 7.57 29.74
N GLY A 9 -26.65 8.39 28.71
CA GLY A 9 -26.49 7.97 27.31
C GLY A 9 -25.05 8.05 26.80
N LEU A 10 -24.06 8.31 27.67
CA LEU A 10 -22.65 8.32 27.30
C LEU A 10 -22.07 6.90 27.34
N HIS A 11 -21.40 6.53 26.26
CA HIS A 11 -20.61 5.32 26.19
C HIS A 11 -19.31 5.48 27.01
N PRO A 12 -18.74 4.40 27.58
CA PRO A 12 -17.45 4.47 28.28
C PRO A 12 -16.33 5.14 27.49
N LEU A 13 -16.33 4.99 26.15
CA LEU A 13 -15.34 5.65 25.30
C LEU A 13 -15.50 7.18 25.29
N GLU A 14 -16.73 7.69 25.33
CA GLU A 14 -16.99 9.14 25.41
C GLU A 14 -16.62 9.69 26.78
N ILE A 15 -16.97 8.97 27.84
CA ILE A 15 -16.68 9.36 29.22
C ILE A 15 -15.17 9.53 29.42
N LYS A 16 -14.35 8.60 28.93
CA LYS A 16 -12.89 8.68 29.09
C LYS A 16 -12.31 9.92 28.40
N VAL A 17 -12.84 10.29 27.23
CA VAL A 17 -12.45 11.52 26.52
C VAL A 17 -12.86 12.76 27.32
N LEU A 18 -14.13 12.84 27.74
CA LEU A 18 -14.67 14.00 28.47
C LEU A 18 -14.02 14.20 29.85
N LEU A 19 -13.52 13.13 30.48
CA LEU A 19 -12.77 13.22 31.74
C LEU A 19 -11.30 13.61 31.52
N ARG A 20 -10.74 13.39 30.33
CA ARG A 20 -9.33 13.63 30.04
C ARG A 20 -9.06 15.04 29.51
N TYR A 21 -9.96 15.57 28.68
CA TYR A 21 -9.76 16.81 27.94
C TYR A 21 -10.74 17.90 28.38
N ALA A 22 -10.27 19.15 28.45
CA ALA A 22 -11.14 20.30 28.72
C ALA A 22 -11.90 20.75 27.44
N PRO A 23 -13.04 21.45 27.60
CA PRO A 23 -13.75 22.04 26.47
C PRO A 23 -12.84 22.97 25.64
N GLY A 24 -12.86 22.81 24.32
CA GLY A 24 -12.05 23.60 23.38
C GLY A 24 -10.63 23.09 23.17
N GLU A 25 -10.19 22.05 23.89
CA GLU A 25 -8.93 21.38 23.56
C GLU A 25 -9.05 20.61 22.25
N PRO A 26 -8.13 20.81 21.27
CA PRO A 26 -8.12 20.02 20.05
C PRO A 26 -7.64 18.59 20.35
N LEU A 27 -8.30 17.61 19.76
CA LEU A 27 -7.92 16.21 19.85
C LEU A 27 -8.05 15.56 18.48
N ASP A 28 -7.14 14.64 18.19
CA ASP A 28 -7.16 13.80 17.01
C ASP A 28 -6.95 12.33 17.42
N ALA A 29 -7.08 11.41 16.47
CA ALA A 29 -6.88 9.99 16.73
C ALA A 29 -5.50 9.67 17.35
N ALA A 30 -4.45 10.41 16.97
CA ALA A 30 -3.10 10.20 17.48
C ALA A 30 -2.96 10.60 18.96
N ARG A 31 -3.56 11.72 19.35
CA ARG A 31 -3.60 12.21 20.73
C ARG A 31 -4.44 11.28 21.61
N LEU A 32 -5.58 10.79 21.11
CA LEU A 32 -6.38 9.78 21.80
C LEU A 32 -5.62 8.47 22.01
N ALA A 33 -4.87 8.02 21.00
CA ALA A 33 -4.02 6.83 21.13
C ALA A 33 -2.93 7.02 22.18
N LYS A 34 -2.26 8.18 22.18
CA LYS A 34 -1.16 8.47 23.11
C LYS A 34 -1.61 8.69 24.56
N ASP A 35 -2.69 9.44 24.76
CA ASP A 35 -3.06 9.91 26.09
C ASP A 35 -3.99 8.93 26.81
N ILE A 36 -4.77 8.14 26.07
CA ILE A 36 -5.78 7.23 26.61
C ILE A 36 -5.80 5.84 25.95
N ASP A 37 -4.75 5.46 25.22
CA ASP A 37 -4.53 4.12 24.64
C ASP A 37 -5.66 3.65 23.71
N TYR A 38 -6.25 4.57 22.95
CA TYR A 38 -7.24 4.21 21.94
C TYR A 38 -6.58 3.63 20.70
N VAL A 39 -7.15 2.53 20.20
CA VAL A 39 -6.95 2.11 18.82
C VAL A 39 -7.81 2.98 17.90
N GLU A 40 -7.43 3.06 16.62
CA GLU A 40 -8.12 3.88 15.60
C GLU A 40 -9.64 3.69 15.60
N GLY A 41 -10.12 2.44 15.68
CA GLY A 41 -11.55 2.13 15.74
C GLY A 41 -12.28 2.69 16.97
N HIS A 42 -11.59 2.81 18.12
CA HIS A 42 -12.16 3.41 19.33
C HIS A 42 -12.16 4.94 19.24
N ALA A 43 -11.08 5.54 18.72
CA ALA A 43 -11.01 6.97 18.47
C ALA A 43 -12.15 7.44 17.55
N ASN A 44 -12.34 6.74 16.43
CA ASN A 44 -13.38 7.05 15.46
C ASN A 44 -14.79 6.94 16.05
N GLN A 45 -15.05 5.91 16.87
CA GLN A 45 -16.34 5.74 17.55
C GLN A 45 -16.61 6.86 18.57
N ALA A 46 -15.63 7.17 19.41
CA ALA A 46 -15.77 8.21 20.42
C ALA A 46 -16.05 9.58 19.76
N GLN A 47 -15.32 9.93 18.72
CA GLN A 47 -15.52 11.17 17.97
C GLN A 47 -16.91 11.22 17.32
N ALA A 48 -17.33 10.14 16.64
CA ALA A 48 -18.65 10.08 16.02
C ALA A 48 -19.79 10.28 17.02
N TRP A 49 -19.71 9.65 18.20
CA TRP A 49 -20.74 9.79 19.23
C TRP A 49 -20.73 11.16 19.91
N LEU A 50 -19.56 11.70 20.24
CA LEU A 50 -19.44 13.03 20.84
C LEU A 50 -19.97 14.10 19.89
N THR A 51 -19.64 14.02 18.60
CA THR A 51 -20.17 14.92 17.57
C THR A 51 -21.69 14.77 17.42
N ALA A 52 -22.21 13.53 17.35
CA ALA A 52 -23.66 13.30 17.26
C ALA A 52 -24.45 13.84 18.46
N LYS A 53 -23.81 13.92 19.64
CA LYS A 53 -24.40 14.51 20.86
C LYS A 53 -24.12 16.01 21.00
N GLY A 54 -23.39 16.63 20.06
CA GLY A 54 -23.02 18.05 20.10
C GLY A 54 -22.00 18.39 21.20
N LEU A 55 -21.20 17.42 21.62
CA LEU A 55 -20.16 17.56 22.65
C LEU A 55 -18.75 17.74 22.08
N ALA A 56 -18.58 17.45 20.79
CA ALA A 56 -17.40 17.76 20.01
C ALA A 56 -17.82 18.37 18.68
N ALA A 57 -16.91 19.14 18.07
CA ALA A 57 -17.05 19.65 16.73
C ALA A 57 -15.75 19.40 15.98
N GLU A 58 -15.86 18.97 14.73
CA GLU A 58 -14.74 18.87 13.82
C GLU A 58 -14.22 20.28 13.50
N THR A 59 -12.94 20.54 13.78
CA THR A 59 -12.29 21.82 13.49
C THR A 59 -11.45 21.79 12.23
N ASP A 60 -10.85 20.64 11.93
CA ASP A 60 -10.01 20.40 10.77
C ASP A 60 -10.15 18.97 10.27
N ARG A 61 -9.79 18.74 9.01
CA ARG A 61 -9.71 17.43 8.39
C ARG A 61 -8.48 17.35 7.51
N VAL A 62 -7.65 16.34 7.72
CA VAL A 62 -6.46 16.11 6.90
C VAL A 62 -6.65 14.83 6.10
N ALA A 63 -6.78 14.98 4.78
CA ALA A 63 -6.74 13.88 3.84
C ALA A 63 -5.28 13.51 3.52
N ARG A 64 -4.96 12.22 3.58
CA ARG A 64 -3.65 11.66 3.24
C ARG A 64 -3.79 10.64 2.14
N ALA A 65 -2.98 10.77 1.10
CA ALA A 65 -2.85 9.77 0.06
C ALA A 65 -2.03 8.59 0.60
N VAL A 66 -2.56 7.38 0.43
CA VAL A 66 -1.91 6.14 0.86
C VAL A 66 -1.90 5.10 -0.26
N TYR A 67 -0.92 4.21 -0.22
CA TYR A 67 -0.82 3.03 -1.06
C TYR A 67 -0.98 1.78 -0.20
N GLU A 68 -1.93 0.93 -0.57
CA GLU A 68 -2.26 -0.29 0.17
C GLU A 68 -1.85 -1.53 -0.63
N LEU A 69 -1.21 -2.49 0.04
CA LEU A 69 -0.89 -3.78 -0.57
C LEU A 69 -2.18 -4.54 -0.92
N THR A 70 -2.26 -4.97 -2.18
CA THR A 70 -3.32 -5.86 -2.64
C THR A 70 -2.95 -7.32 -2.37
N ALA A 71 -3.89 -8.23 -2.59
CA ALA A 71 -3.61 -9.67 -2.57
C ALA A 71 -2.51 -10.05 -3.58
N LEU A 72 -2.49 -9.40 -4.76
CA LEU A 72 -1.45 -9.60 -5.77
C LEU A 72 -0.09 -9.11 -5.27
N GLY A 73 -0.03 -7.93 -4.63
CA GLY A 73 1.20 -7.42 -4.04
C GLY A 73 1.77 -8.36 -2.97
N ARG A 74 0.90 -8.95 -2.14
CA ARG A 74 1.30 -9.97 -1.16
C ARG A 74 1.81 -11.25 -1.83
N ALA A 75 1.16 -11.72 -2.89
CA ALA A 75 1.67 -12.86 -3.67
C ALA A 75 3.05 -12.56 -4.30
N TRP A 76 3.33 -11.31 -4.66
CA TRP A 76 4.64 -10.90 -5.19
C TRP A 76 5.72 -10.78 -4.11
N LEU A 77 5.38 -10.54 -2.85
CA LEU A 77 6.34 -10.63 -1.74
C LEU A 77 6.87 -12.05 -1.59
N GLU A 78 6.00 -13.06 -1.74
CA GLU A 78 6.37 -14.47 -1.62
C GLU A 78 7.09 -14.99 -2.88
N SER A 79 6.51 -14.74 -4.07
CA SER A 79 7.00 -15.33 -5.32
C SER A 79 8.06 -14.48 -6.05
N GLY A 80 8.15 -13.20 -5.70
CA GLY A 80 8.85 -12.16 -6.44
C GLY A 80 7.95 -11.49 -7.51
N PRO A 81 8.22 -10.22 -7.88
CA PRO A 81 7.55 -9.58 -9.01
C PRO A 81 7.79 -10.32 -10.34
N PRO A 82 6.94 -10.11 -11.36
CA PRO A 82 7.06 -10.77 -12.66
C PRO A 82 8.45 -10.64 -13.30
N GLU A 83 9.03 -9.45 -13.26
CA GLU A 83 10.35 -9.16 -13.79
C GLU A 83 11.45 -9.95 -13.09
N GLU A 84 11.42 -10.02 -11.75
CA GLU A 84 12.39 -10.77 -10.95
C GLU A 84 12.29 -12.27 -11.23
N ARG A 85 11.06 -12.79 -11.31
CA ARG A 85 10.82 -14.21 -11.62
C ARG A 85 11.36 -14.61 -12.99
N MET A 86 11.19 -13.74 -13.99
CA MET A 86 11.70 -13.96 -15.35
C MET A 86 13.24 -13.94 -15.38
N ILE A 87 13.87 -12.96 -14.72
CA ILE A 87 15.34 -12.89 -14.62
C ILE A 87 15.87 -14.14 -13.91
N ARG A 88 15.32 -14.49 -12.75
CA ARG A 88 15.73 -15.67 -11.98
C ARG A 88 15.69 -16.95 -12.81
N TYR A 89 14.57 -17.19 -13.51
CA TYR A 89 14.43 -18.37 -14.37
C TYR A 89 15.51 -18.41 -15.46
N LEU A 90 15.77 -17.29 -16.14
CA LEU A 90 16.77 -17.23 -17.21
C LEU A 90 18.21 -17.31 -16.69
N THR A 91 18.47 -16.85 -15.46
CA THR A 91 19.78 -17.02 -14.80
C THR A 91 20.03 -18.49 -14.50
N GLU A 92 19.02 -19.23 -14.05
CA GLU A 92 19.13 -20.63 -13.65
C GLU A 92 19.12 -21.62 -14.84
N ASN A 93 18.34 -21.32 -15.89
CA ASN A 93 18.06 -22.25 -16.98
C ASN A 93 18.65 -21.82 -18.33
N GLY A 94 19.22 -20.62 -18.41
CA GLY A 94 19.72 -20.04 -19.65
C GLY A 94 18.61 -19.53 -20.60
N PRO A 95 18.96 -19.19 -21.85
CA PRO A 95 18.01 -18.67 -22.82
C PRO A 95 16.86 -19.63 -23.13
N ALA A 96 15.62 -19.13 -23.15
CA ALA A 96 14.44 -19.96 -23.32
C ALA A 96 13.33 -19.27 -24.13
N ALA A 97 12.46 -20.06 -24.75
CA ALA A 97 11.29 -19.54 -25.44
C ALA A 97 10.30 -18.91 -24.43
N MET A 98 9.66 -17.80 -24.80
CA MET A 98 8.72 -17.10 -23.91
C MET A 98 7.63 -18.03 -23.34
N GLN A 99 7.10 -18.93 -24.17
CA GLN A 99 6.09 -19.89 -23.73
C GLN A 99 6.62 -20.85 -22.64
N ALA A 100 7.87 -21.30 -22.76
CA ALA A 100 8.49 -22.15 -21.76
C ALA A 100 8.70 -21.41 -20.44
N ILE A 101 9.12 -20.13 -20.51
CA ILE A 101 9.24 -19.25 -19.34
C ILE A 101 7.89 -19.13 -18.63
N CYS A 102 6.82 -18.78 -19.37
CA CYS A 102 5.46 -18.63 -18.83
C CYS A 102 4.99 -19.89 -18.09
N VAL A 103 5.19 -21.07 -18.70
CA VAL A 103 4.81 -22.36 -18.10
C VAL A 103 5.63 -22.64 -16.84
N ALA A 104 6.95 -22.47 -16.91
CA ALA A 104 7.84 -22.80 -15.81
C ALA A 104 7.62 -21.91 -14.58
N ILE A 105 7.39 -20.61 -14.79
CA ILE A 105 7.17 -19.69 -13.67
C ILE A 105 5.70 -19.59 -13.29
N GLY A 106 4.75 -20.11 -14.08
CA GLY A 106 3.31 -19.96 -13.81
C GLY A 106 2.84 -18.51 -13.97
N MET A 107 3.12 -17.93 -15.13
CA MET A 107 2.77 -16.55 -15.49
C MET A 107 1.95 -16.51 -16.78
N GLU A 108 0.92 -15.67 -16.82
CA GLU A 108 0.13 -15.49 -18.03
C GLU A 108 0.95 -14.81 -19.14
N GLN A 109 0.66 -15.13 -20.40
CA GLN A 109 1.37 -14.54 -21.54
C GLN A 109 1.30 -13.01 -21.55
N LYS A 110 0.16 -12.42 -21.16
CA LYS A 110 -0.01 -10.97 -21.11
C LYS A 110 0.95 -10.32 -20.12
N ASP A 111 1.09 -10.91 -18.94
CA ASP A 111 1.99 -10.42 -17.89
C ASP A 111 3.45 -10.65 -18.27
N ALA A 112 3.76 -11.80 -18.87
CA ALA A 112 5.10 -12.10 -19.38
C ALA A 112 5.53 -11.14 -20.49
N GLY A 113 4.64 -10.83 -21.43
CA GLY A 113 4.90 -9.84 -22.48
C GLY A 113 5.13 -8.44 -21.92
N SER A 114 4.36 -8.05 -20.91
CA SER A 114 4.52 -6.75 -20.23
C SER A 114 5.82 -6.67 -19.42
N ALA A 115 6.19 -7.74 -18.72
CA ALA A 115 7.46 -7.85 -18.00
C ALA A 115 8.66 -7.82 -18.96
N PHE A 116 8.63 -8.62 -20.03
CA PHE A 116 9.65 -8.61 -21.07
C PHE A 116 9.80 -7.24 -21.72
N GLY A 117 8.71 -6.57 -22.09
CA GLY A 117 8.76 -5.25 -22.72
C GLY A 117 9.35 -4.17 -21.81
N ARG A 118 9.21 -4.28 -20.48
CA ARG A 118 9.89 -3.41 -19.52
C ARG A 118 11.38 -3.73 -19.42
N LEU A 119 11.70 -5.00 -19.18
CA LEU A 119 13.09 -5.45 -19.04
C LEU A 119 13.91 -5.26 -20.31
N SER A 120 13.31 -5.38 -21.50
CA SER A 120 13.98 -5.14 -22.77
C SER A 120 14.30 -3.66 -22.98
N ARG A 121 13.37 -2.75 -22.62
CA ARG A 121 13.64 -1.30 -22.64
C ARG A 121 14.72 -0.89 -21.65
N GLU A 122 14.80 -1.57 -20.51
CA GLU A 122 15.87 -1.39 -19.52
C GLU A 122 17.22 -1.98 -19.98
N GLY A 123 17.24 -2.76 -21.08
CA GLY A 123 18.42 -3.46 -21.58
C GLY A 123 18.80 -4.69 -20.75
N VAL A 124 17.89 -5.19 -19.91
CA VAL A 124 18.08 -6.36 -19.07
C VAL A 124 17.92 -7.65 -19.86
N LEU A 125 16.89 -7.70 -20.71
CA LEU A 125 16.59 -8.84 -21.56
C LEU A 125 16.69 -8.48 -23.04
N SER A 126 17.03 -9.46 -23.85
CA SER A 126 17.05 -9.38 -25.31
C SER A 126 16.45 -10.64 -25.93
N MET A 127 16.17 -10.57 -27.23
CA MET A 127 15.79 -11.74 -28.01
C MET A 127 16.99 -12.19 -28.86
N THR A 128 17.30 -13.48 -28.83
CA THR A 128 18.34 -14.09 -29.66
C THR A 128 17.86 -14.28 -31.11
N PRO A 129 18.75 -14.55 -32.08
CA PRO A 129 18.36 -14.89 -33.45
C PRO A 129 17.39 -16.07 -33.56
N ASP A 130 17.49 -17.02 -32.62
CA ASP A 130 16.64 -18.21 -32.53
C ASP A 130 15.29 -17.94 -31.83
N LYS A 131 14.93 -16.67 -31.60
CA LYS A 131 13.70 -16.25 -30.92
C LYS A 131 13.59 -16.72 -29.46
N LEU A 132 14.73 -16.88 -28.79
CA LEU A 132 14.79 -17.14 -27.35
C LEU A 132 14.97 -15.84 -26.59
N VAL A 133 14.44 -15.76 -25.38
CA VAL A 133 14.70 -14.66 -24.45
C VAL A 133 16.00 -14.96 -23.73
N SER A 134 16.91 -13.99 -23.67
CA SER A 134 18.20 -14.09 -22.98
C SER A 134 18.46 -12.90 -22.07
N ILE A 135 19.26 -13.10 -21.03
CA ILE A 135 19.79 -12.00 -20.21
C ILE A 135 20.87 -11.28 -21.01
N ALA A 136 20.67 -9.99 -21.22
CA ALA A 136 21.68 -9.09 -21.77
C ALA A 136 22.54 -8.51 -20.64
N ASP A 137 21.89 -7.92 -19.63
CA ASP A 137 22.57 -7.37 -18.45
C ASP A 137 21.62 -7.28 -17.24
N ALA A 138 21.71 -8.25 -16.33
CA ALA A 138 20.87 -8.32 -15.14
C ALA A 138 21.07 -7.12 -14.18
N SER A 139 22.24 -6.48 -14.20
CA SER A 139 22.55 -5.36 -13.29
C SER A 139 21.70 -4.12 -13.58
N ARG A 140 21.11 -4.04 -14.77
CA ARG A 140 20.26 -2.93 -15.21
C ARG A 140 18.83 -3.00 -14.69
N SER A 141 18.46 -4.06 -13.95
CA SER A 141 17.11 -4.25 -13.41
C SER A 141 16.81 -3.41 -12.15
N LEU A 142 17.15 -2.12 -12.22
CA LEU A 142 17.01 -1.18 -11.10
C LEU A 142 15.55 -1.01 -10.70
N ARG A 143 14.63 -1.01 -11.68
CA ARG A 143 13.20 -0.84 -11.44
C ARG A 143 12.60 -2.03 -10.69
N ALA A 144 12.95 -3.26 -11.08
CA ALA A 144 12.44 -4.46 -10.41
C ALA A 144 12.94 -4.53 -8.97
N ALA A 145 14.21 -4.19 -8.74
CA ALA A 145 14.78 -4.08 -7.40
C ALA A 145 14.06 -3.01 -6.55
N ALA A 146 13.79 -1.84 -7.13
CA ALA A 146 13.04 -0.77 -6.45
C ALA A 146 11.60 -1.19 -6.12
N LEU A 147 10.91 -1.91 -7.01
CA LEU A 147 9.57 -2.43 -6.77
C LEU A 147 9.58 -3.45 -5.61
N LYS A 148 10.56 -4.36 -5.59
CA LYS A 148 10.73 -5.31 -4.49
C LYS A 148 10.95 -4.60 -3.16
N ALA A 149 11.80 -3.56 -3.15
CA ALA A 149 12.05 -2.76 -1.96
C ALA A 149 10.78 -2.06 -1.47
N LEU A 150 9.96 -1.51 -2.37
CA LEU A 150 8.67 -0.89 -2.02
C LEU A 150 7.66 -1.89 -1.46
N LEU A 151 7.59 -3.09 -2.04
CA LEU A 151 6.76 -4.18 -1.49
C LEU A 151 7.19 -4.51 -0.06
N GLY A 152 8.49 -4.68 0.18
CA GLY A 152 9.02 -4.96 1.52
C GLY A 152 8.79 -3.82 2.50
N LYS A 153 8.95 -2.57 2.06
CA LYS A 153 8.65 -1.37 2.87
C LYS A 153 7.17 -1.35 3.28
N ALA A 154 6.27 -1.66 2.35
CA ALA A 154 4.84 -1.70 2.62
C ALA A 154 4.47 -2.83 3.59
N ASP A 155 5.04 -4.01 3.43
CA ASP A 155 4.78 -5.15 4.31
C ASP A 155 5.22 -4.86 5.76
N ALA A 156 6.41 -4.29 5.92
CA ALA A 156 6.94 -3.86 7.21
C ALA A 156 6.06 -2.79 7.89
N ALA A 157 5.35 -1.97 7.10
CA ALA A 157 4.40 -0.96 7.58
C ALA A 157 2.96 -1.50 7.77
N GLY A 158 2.77 -2.83 7.80
CA GLY A 158 1.44 -3.44 7.97
C GLY A 158 0.58 -3.44 6.69
N GLY A 159 1.20 -3.17 5.54
CA GLY A 159 0.59 -3.18 4.22
C GLY A 159 0.05 -1.83 3.74
N ILE A 160 0.41 -0.73 4.40
CA ILE A 160 -0.02 0.63 4.05
C ILE A 160 1.22 1.54 4.05
N LEU A 161 1.39 2.32 2.98
CA LEU A 161 2.41 3.36 2.89
C LEU A 161 1.75 4.72 2.69
N GLU A 162 2.11 5.71 3.51
CA GLU A 162 1.74 7.10 3.25
C GLU A 162 2.59 7.68 2.13
N GLU A 163 1.98 8.44 1.21
CA GLU A 163 2.72 9.06 0.10
C GLU A 163 3.78 10.06 0.59
N SER A 164 3.56 10.68 1.76
CA SER A 164 4.51 11.57 2.43
C SER A 164 5.81 10.89 2.84
N ASP A 165 5.77 9.57 3.07
CA ASP A 165 6.93 8.77 3.50
C ASP A 165 7.76 8.26 2.31
N LEU A 166 7.37 8.63 1.09
CA LEU A 166 8.02 8.21 -0.14
C LEU A 166 8.90 9.32 -0.73
N GLY A 167 10.13 8.94 -1.09
CA GLY A 167 11.01 9.80 -1.87
C GLY A 167 10.48 10.05 -3.29
N PRO A 168 11.04 11.02 -4.04
CA PRO A 168 10.58 11.35 -5.40
C PRO A 168 10.56 10.14 -6.35
N ALA A 169 11.61 9.31 -6.34
CA ALA A 169 11.70 8.12 -7.19
C ALA A 169 10.69 7.03 -6.81
N GLU A 170 10.46 6.83 -5.51
CA GLU A 170 9.46 5.90 -4.99
C GLU A 170 8.04 6.31 -5.40
N ARG A 171 7.73 7.62 -5.32
CA ARG A 171 6.44 8.16 -5.78
C ARG A 171 6.23 7.99 -7.27
N SER A 172 7.25 8.28 -8.09
CA SER A 172 7.17 8.03 -9.53
C SER A 172 6.90 6.56 -9.84
N LEU A 173 7.57 5.64 -9.15
CA LEU A 173 7.32 4.21 -9.33
C LEU A 173 5.91 3.81 -8.85
N MET A 174 5.45 4.32 -7.70
CA MET A 174 4.09 4.09 -7.22
C MET A 174 3.03 4.57 -8.20
N ALA A 175 3.22 5.72 -8.84
CA ALA A 175 2.30 6.24 -9.85
C ALA A 175 2.17 5.30 -11.08
N GLU A 176 3.20 4.51 -11.38
CA GLU A 176 3.16 3.50 -12.45
C GLU A 176 2.52 2.18 -12.02
N VAL A 177 2.78 1.72 -10.78
CA VAL A 177 2.42 0.36 -10.33
C VAL A 177 1.15 0.29 -9.51
N ALA A 178 0.74 1.41 -8.91
CA ALA A 178 -0.50 1.50 -8.15
C ALA A 178 -1.67 1.86 -9.07
N LYS A 179 -2.84 1.29 -8.77
CA LYS A 179 -4.09 1.63 -9.46
C LYS A 179 -5.14 2.08 -8.47
N LYS A 180 -6.12 2.86 -8.96
CA LYS A 180 -7.29 3.27 -8.17
C LYS A 180 -8.14 2.06 -7.77
N ARG A 181 -8.98 2.24 -6.75
CA ARG A 181 -9.93 1.23 -6.25
C ARG A 181 -10.70 0.55 -7.40
N GLY A 182 -10.77 -0.78 -7.35
CA GLY A 182 -11.52 -1.62 -8.31
C GLY A 182 -10.65 -2.35 -9.34
N SER A 183 -9.39 -1.96 -9.51
CA SER A 183 -8.44 -2.68 -10.37
C SER A 183 -7.74 -3.79 -9.60
N GLY A 184 -8.12 -5.04 -9.83
CA GLY A 184 -7.53 -6.23 -9.16
C GLY A 184 -6.16 -6.64 -9.72
N ASP A 185 -5.66 -5.97 -10.75
CA ASP A 185 -4.48 -6.33 -11.54
C ASP A 185 -3.24 -5.48 -11.19
N ALA A 186 -3.18 -4.94 -9.97
CA ALA A 186 -2.07 -4.12 -9.50
C ALA A 186 -1.60 -4.57 -8.11
N ALA A 187 -0.29 -4.46 -7.85
CA ALA A 187 0.30 -4.81 -6.56
C ALA A 187 -0.06 -3.81 -5.44
N PHE A 188 -0.31 -2.56 -5.84
CA PHE A 188 -0.69 -1.47 -4.95
C PHE A 188 -2.02 -0.86 -5.35
N ARG A 189 -2.79 -0.47 -4.34
CA ARG A 189 -4.02 0.28 -4.49
C ARG A 189 -3.83 1.69 -3.94
N THR A 190 -4.14 2.70 -4.72
CA THR A 190 -4.23 4.08 -4.21
C THR A 190 -5.54 4.26 -3.45
N ALA A 191 -5.45 4.82 -2.25
CA ALA A 191 -6.59 5.22 -1.43
C ALA A 191 -6.32 6.57 -0.75
N GLU A 192 -7.38 7.19 -0.26
CA GLU A 192 -7.30 8.34 0.62
C GLU A 192 -7.77 7.92 2.01
N ARG A 193 -7.03 8.33 3.04
CA ARG A 193 -7.41 8.19 4.44
C ARG A 193 -7.53 9.58 5.04
N GLU A 194 -8.63 9.80 5.74
CA GLU A 194 -8.87 11.04 6.46
C GLU A 194 -8.55 10.83 7.94
N THR A 195 -7.89 11.81 8.54
CA THR A 195 -7.82 11.94 10.00
C THR A 195 -8.54 13.22 10.40
N VAL A 196 -9.40 13.09 11.40
CA VAL A 196 -10.22 14.17 11.98
C VAL A 196 -9.78 14.42 13.41
#